data_AF-A0A942TQF3-F1
#
_entry.id   AF-A0A942TQF3-F1
#
_cell.length_a   1.000
_cell.length_b   1.000
_cell.length_c   1.000
_cell.angle_alpha   90.00
_cell.angle_beta   90.00
_cell.angle_gamma   90.00
#
_symmetry.space_group_name_H-M   'P 1'
#
loop_
_entity.id
_entity.type
_entity.pdbx_description
1 polymer ?
#
loop_
_entity_poly.entity_id
_entity_poly.type
_entity_poly.pdbx_seq_one_letter_code
_entity_poly.pdbx_strand_id
1 'polypeptide(L)'
;MKNIKGISIKIVVVLLIISLFYNLKLMKSTRELKNELYLTNRTVLQGDFTSLLKTMNRSISNNKIYIGEKGIVKDYYERDLREISSTLLDLSRFRSSAYSIDASPLRDILNSYTEFLDSLHKRQEKNQNDSEQYIDLNSNDLEGITIIKETMEDLLNIINSDQGNKDRWINILQEFTNYTKSKEFEEKRLKIEELNKALTQD
;
A
#
# COMPACT_ATOMS: atom_id res chain seq x y z
N MET A 1 45.97 31.48 -39.53
CA MET A 1 44.79 31.23 -38.67
C MET A 1 43.66 30.69 -39.53
N LYS A 2 43.14 29.48 -39.27
CA LYS A 2 42.05 28.89 -40.06
C LYS A 2 40.72 29.54 -39.66
N ASN A 3 40.10 30.27 -40.58
CA ASN A 3 38.74 30.78 -40.43
C ASN A 3 37.77 29.60 -40.36
N ILE A 4 37.24 29.31 -39.18
CA ILE A 4 36.10 28.42 -39.02
C ILE A 4 34.90 29.19 -39.60
N LYS A 5 34.54 28.88 -40.85
CA LYS A 5 33.32 29.39 -41.48
C LYS A 5 32.15 28.94 -40.62
N GLY A 6 31.35 29.92 -40.18
CA GLY A 6 30.21 29.73 -39.29
C GLY A 6 29.27 28.65 -39.79
N ILE A 7 28.78 27.85 -38.84
CA ILE A 7 27.73 26.86 -39.08
C ILE A 7 26.58 27.57 -39.80
N SER A 8 26.22 27.10 -41.00
CA SER A 8 25.10 27.67 -41.75
C SER A 8 23.83 27.57 -40.90
N ILE A 9 23.03 28.63 -40.85
CA ILE A 9 21.74 28.65 -40.15
C ILE A 9 20.85 27.45 -40.56
N LYS A 10 20.95 27.01 -41.82
CA LYS A 10 20.26 25.80 -42.32
C LYS A 10 20.68 24.53 -41.58
N ILE A 11 21.96 24.38 -41.24
CA ILE A 11 22.49 23.25 -40.46
C ILE A 11 22.00 23.32 -39.00
N VAL A 12 21.99 24.51 -38.41
CA VAL A 12 21.46 24.72 -37.04
C VAL A 12 19.97 24.36 -36.96
N VAL A 13 19.17 24.77 -37.95
CA VAL A 13 17.73 24.46 -38.02
C VAL A 13 17.49 22.96 -38.16
N VAL A 14 18.26 22.26 -39.00
CA VAL A 14 18.16 20.80 -39.14
C VAL A 14 18.51 20.08 -37.83
N LEU A 15 19.58 20.51 -37.14
CA LEU A 15 19.96 19.93 -35.84
C LEU A 15 18.90 20.19 -34.75
N LEU A 16 18.27 21.37 -34.75
CA LEU A 16 17.16 21.70 -33.85
C LEU A 16 15.94 20.80 -34.11
N ILE A 17 15.57 20.57 -35.37
CA ILE A 17 14.45 19.69 -35.72
C ILE A 17 14.75 18.25 -35.28
N ILE A 18 15.94 17.72 -35.57
CA ILE A 18 16.36 16.38 -35.12
C ILE A 18 16.34 16.29 -33.59
N SER A 19 16.87 17.29 -32.89
CA SER A 19 16.83 17.37 -31.43
C SER A 19 15.39 17.39 -30.91
N LEU A 20 14.49 18.13 -31.54
CA LEU A 20 13.07 18.18 -31.17
C LEU A 20 12.41 16.80 -31.35
N PHE A 21 12.67 16.12 -32.47
CA PHE A 21 12.16 14.76 -32.71
C PHE A 21 12.68 13.75 -31.69
N TYR A 22 13.97 13.80 -31.35
CA TYR A 22 14.55 12.94 -30.32
C TYR A 22 13.97 13.25 -28.94
N ASN A 23 13.79 14.53 -28.58
CA ASN A 23 13.15 14.92 -27.33
C ASN A 23 11.69 14.45 -27.27
N LEU A 24 10.92 14.60 -28.35
CA LEU A 24 9.55 14.10 -28.43
C LEU A 24 9.48 12.58 -28.28
N LYS A 25 10.41 11.85 -28.93
CA LYS A 25 10.51 10.39 -28.80
C LYS A 25 10.89 9.96 -27.38
N LEU A 26 11.84 10.64 -26.76
CA LEU A 26 12.24 10.42 -25.35
C LEU A 26 11.08 10.72 -24.40
N MET A 27 10.36 11.82 -24.60
CA MET A 27 9.17 12.16 -23.83
C MET A 27 8.07 11.10 -23.98
N LYS A 28 7.84 10.61 -25.19
CA LYS A 28 6.85 9.55 -25.46
C LYS A 28 7.24 8.25 -24.76
N SER A 29 8.48 7.80 -24.92
CA SER A 29 9.00 6.59 -24.26
C SER A 29 8.98 6.70 -22.73
N THR A 30 9.34 7.86 -22.18
CA THR A 30 9.25 8.13 -20.73
C THR A 30 7.81 8.07 -20.23
N ARG A 31 6.85 8.58 -21.01
CA ARG A 31 5.42 8.51 -20.68
C ARG A 31 4.88 7.08 -20.74
N GLU A 32 5.32 6.27 -21.71
CA GLU A 32 4.94 4.86 -21.83
C GLU A 32 5.46 4.05 -20.63
N LEU A 33 6.74 4.19 -20.30
CA LEU A 33 7.36 3.52 -19.14
C LEU A 33 6.67 3.89 -17.81
N LYS A 34 6.30 5.16 -17.63
CA LYS A 34 5.54 5.61 -16.44
C LYS A 34 4.16 4.96 -16.36
N ASN A 35 3.47 4.74 -17.47
CA ASN A 35 2.17 4.07 -17.49
C ASN A 35 2.31 2.56 -17.22
N GLU A 36 3.35 1.92 -17.74
CA GLU A 36 3.62 0.51 -17.45
C GLU A 36 3.91 0.29 -15.97
N LEU A 37 4.80 1.10 -15.37
CA LEU A 37 5.08 1.05 -13.94
C LEU A 37 3.82 1.28 -13.08
N TYR A 38 2.94 2.20 -13.51
CA TYR A 38 1.65 2.41 -12.86
C TYR A 38 0.78 1.15 -12.90
N LEU A 39 0.60 0.54 -14.08
CA LEU A 39 -0.22 -0.66 -14.22
C LEU A 39 0.35 -1.81 -13.40
N THR A 40 1.67 -2.01 -13.44
CA THR A 40 2.36 -3.02 -12.64
C THR A 40 2.12 -2.81 -11.15
N ASN A 41 2.37 -1.61 -10.62
CA ASN A 41 2.19 -1.33 -9.20
C ASN A 41 0.73 -1.45 -8.76
N ARG A 42 -0.22 -1.05 -9.62
CA ARG A 42 -1.65 -1.26 -9.37
C ARG A 42 -1.98 -2.75 -9.27
N THR A 43 -1.52 -3.55 -10.23
CA THR A 43 -1.77 -5.00 -10.24
C THR A 43 -1.15 -5.69 -9.03
N VAL A 44 0.08 -5.32 -8.66
CA VAL A 44 0.74 -5.84 -7.45
C VAL A 44 -0.09 -5.49 -6.21
N LEU A 45 -0.39 -4.20 -6.02
CA LEU A 45 -1.15 -3.74 -4.85
C LEU A 45 -2.53 -4.38 -4.75
N GLN A 46 -3.27 -4.50 -5.86
CA GLN A 46 -4.55 -5.21 -5.91
C GLN A 46 -4.40 -6.69 -5.53
N GLY A 47 -3.32 -7.33 -5.99
CA GLY A 47 -2.97 -8.71 -5.63
C GLY A 47 -2.75 -8.85 -4.13
N ASP A 48 -1.98 -7.95 -3.53
CA ASP A 48 -1.63 -7.98 -2.11
C ASP A 48 -2.87 -7.79 -1.23
N PHE A 49 -3.71 -6.79 -1.53
CA PHE A 49 -5.00 -6.60 -0.84
C PHE A 49 -5.90 -7.84 -0.97
N THR A 50 -6.02 -8.41 -2.17
CA THR A 50 -6.86 -9.59 -2.40
C THR A 50 -6.34 -10.81 -1.63
N SER A 51 -5.01 -10.99 -1.56
CA SER A 51 -4.36 -12.03 -0.76
C SER A 51 -4.69 -11.89 0.72
N LEU A 52 -4.48 -10.68 1.25
CA LEU A 52 -4.73 -10.35 2.66
C LEU A 52 -6.19 -10.59 3.05
N LEU A 53 -7.13 -10.10 2.24
CA LEU A 53 -8.57 -10.29 2.46
C LEU A 53 -8.98 -11.75 2.45
N LYS A 54 -8.39 -12.56 1.57
CA LYS A 54 -8.64 -14.02 1.54
C LYS A 54 -8.17 -14.69 2.83
N THR A 55 -7.04 -14.26 3.37
CA THR A 55 -6.51 -14.76 4.64
C THR A 55 -7.42 -14.33 5.80
N MET A 56 -7.81 -13.06 5.88
CA MET A 56 -8.75 -12.53 6.88
C MET A 56 -10.08 -13.29 6.89
N ASN A 57 -10.67 -13.49 5.72
CA ASN A 57 -11.93 -14.23 5.60
C ASN A 57 -11.80 -15.67 6.11
N ARG A 58 -10.66 -16.33 5.85
CA ARG A 58 -10.41 -17.67 6.41
C ARG A 58 -10.28 -17.64 7.91
N SER A 59 -9.64 -16.62 8.48
CA SER A 59 -9.49 -16.52 9.93
C SER A 59 -10.80 -16.25 10.65
N ILE A 60 -11.60 -15.33 10.12
CA ILE A 60 -12.96 -15.06 10.62
C ILE A 60 -13.83 -16.32 10.51
N SER A 61 -13.85 -16.98 9.34
CA SER A 61 -14.72 -18.16 9.13
C SER A 61 -14.39 -19.34 10.03
N ASN A 62 -13.12 -19.46 10.43
CA ASN A 62 -12.66 -20.59 11.25
C ASN A 62 -12.48 -20.23 12.72
N ASN A 63 -12.77 -18.97 13.12
CA ASN A 63 -12.46 -18.42 14.45
C ASN A 63 -11.02 -18.68 14.90
N LYS A 64 -10.07 -18.69 13.97
CA LYS A 64 -8.64 -18.90 14.27
C LYS A 64 -7.72 -18.20 13.28
N ILE A 65 -6.62 -17.65 13.77
CA ILE A 65 -5.58 -17.05 12.93
C ILE A 65 -4.36 -17.97 12.86
N TYR A 66 -3.82 -18.16 11.66
CA TYR A 66 -2.55 -18.85 11.48
C TYR A 66 -1.41 -17.85 11.69
N ILE A 67 -0.46 -18.19 12.55
CA ILE A 67 0.61 -17.30 13.00
C ILE A 67 2.01 -17.82 12.67
N GLY A 68 2.11 -18.94 11.95
CA GLY A 68 3.38 -19.51 11.53
C GLY A 68 3.96 -20.53 12.51
N GLU A 69 5.11 -21.09 12.11
CA GLU A 69 5.92 -21.96 12.98
C GLU A 69 6.90 -21.13 13.80
N LYS A 70 7.08 -21.50 15.08
CA LYS A 70 8.01 -20.86 16.01
C LYS A 70 9.43 -20.85 15.42
N GLY A 71 9.99 -19.66 15.19
CA GLY A 71 11.34 -19.47 14.64
C GLY A 71 11.42 -19.25 13.12
N ILE A 72 10.31 -19.33 12.40
CA ILE A 72 10.20 -18.95 10.98
C ILE A 72 9.09 -17.90 10.87
N VAL A 73 9.28 -16.74 11.50
CA VAL A 73 8.24 -15.72 11.56
C VAL A 73 8.41 -14.72 10.42
N LYS A 74 7.61 -14.91 9.39
CA LYS A 74 6.85 -13.80 8.82
C LYS A 74 5.40 -14.26 8.76
N ASP A 75 4.60 -13.74 9.69
CA ASP A 75 3.16 -13.88 9.61
C ASP A 75 2.71 -13.44 8.21
N TYR A 76 1.82 -14.23 7.58
CA TYR A 76 1.26 -13.89 6.28
C TYR A 76 0.60 -12.51 6.32
N TYR A 77 -0.03 -12.16 7.43
CA TYR A 77 -0.65 -10.85 7.61
C TYR A 77 0.36 -9.73 7.72
N GLU A 78 1.37 -9.88 8.58
CA GLU A 78 2.42 -8.87 8.75
C GLU A 78 3.21 -8.67 7.46
N ARG A 79 3.54 -9.76 6.76
CA ARG A 79 4.20 -9.70 5.45
C ARG A 79 3.34 -8.93 4.45
N ASP A 80 2.09 -9.33 4.27
CA ASP A 80 1.21 -8.73 3.26
C ASP A 80 0.92 -7.26 3.61
N LEU A 81 0.72 -6.91 4.88
CA LEU A 81 0.58 -5.51 5.35
C LEU A 81 1.87 -4.69 5.12
N ARG A 82 3.04 -5.28 5.33
CA ARG A 82 4.34 -4.63 5.09
C ARG A 82 4.58 -4.43 3.59
N GLU A 83 4.20 -5.38 2.75
CA GLU A 83 4.29 -5.30 1.28
C GLU A 83 3.35 -4.21 0.75
N ILE A 84 2.11 -4.16 1.24
CA ILE A 84 1.16 -3.07 0.97
C ILE A 84 1.76 -1.72 1.39
N SER A 85 2.25 -1.61 2.63
CA SER A 85 2.87 -0.38 3.16
C SER A 85 4.08 0.08 2.34
N SER A 86 4.95 -0.85 1.95
CA SER A 86 6.13 -0.56 1.12
C SER A 86 5.73 -0.08 -0.28
N THR A 87 4.77 -0.77 -0.91
CA THR A 87 4.26 -0.38 -2.22
C THR A 87 3.65 1.01 -2.16
N LEU A 88 2.84 1.31 -1.15
CA LEU A 88 2.26 2.65 -0.95
C LEU A 88 3.33 3.72 -0.73
N LEU A 89 4.39 3.41 0.03
CA LEU A 89 5.51 4.31 0.25
C LEU A 89 6.26 4.61 -1.04
N ASP A 90 6.59 3.59 -1.84
CA ASP A 90 7.28 3.75 -3.12
C ASP A 90 6.42 4.56 -4.11
N LEU A 91 5.10 4.35 -4.07
CA LEU A 91 4.15 5.12 -4.86
C LEU A 91 4.06 6.58 -4.45
N SER A 92 4.06 6.88 -3.14
CA SER A 92 4.07 8.25 -2.64
C SER A 92 5.33 9.02 -3.05
N ARG A 93 6.49 8.34 -3.07
CA ARG A 93 7.79 8.91 -3.46
C ARG A 93 7.88 9.24 -4.94
N PHE A 94 7.18 8.49 -5.80
CA PHE A 94 7.24 8.67 -7.26
C PHE A 94 6.60 10.00 -7.74
N ARG A 95 5.81 10.70 -6.90
CA ARG A 95 5.09 11.94 -7.24
C ARG A 95 5.21 13.07 -6.21
N SER A 96 5.87 12.86 -5.06
CA SER A 96 5.97 13.88 -3.99
C SER A 96 6.66 15.19 -4.42
N SER A 97 7.46 15.17 -5.48
CA SER A 97 8.08 16.39 -6.02
C SER A 97 7.12 17.31 -6.79
N ALA A 98 5.90 16.86 -7.12
CA ALA A 98 4.92 17.62 -7.91
C ALA A 98 3.61 17.92 -7.15
N TYR A 99 3.26 17.12 -6.15
CA TYR A 99 2.05 17.30 -5.34
C TYR A 99 2.36 16.96 -3.88
N SER A 100 2.00 17.84 -2.95
CA SER A 100 2.13 17.64 -1.50
C SER A 100 1.10 16.62 -1.00
N ILE A 101 1.31 15.35 -1.32
CA ILE A 101 0.47 14.25 -0.87
C ILE A 101 1.05 13.73 0.44
N ASP A 102 0.25 13.82 1.50
CA ASP A 102 0.61 13.31 2.82
C ASP A 102 0.17 11.85 2.95
N ALA A 103 1.12 10.92 2.86
CA ALA A 103 0.89 9.49 3.02
C ALA A 103 0.93 9.02 4.50
N SER A 104 1.14 9.93 5.45
CA SER A 104 1.26 9.60 6.88
C SER A 104 0.03 8.89 7.45
N PRO A 105 -1.22 9.33 7.17
CA PRO A 105 -2.41 8.70 7.75
C PRO A 105 -2.57 7.22 7.37
N LEU A 106 -2.18 6.86 6.14
CA LEU A 106 -2.24 5.50 5.64
C LEU A 106 -1.19 4.60 6.31
N ARG A 107 0.00 5.16 6.58
CA ARG A 107 1.06 4.47 7.30
C ARG A 107 0.70 4.25 8.76
N ASP A 108 0.15 5.27 9.40
CA ASP A 108 -0.22 5.22 10.82
C ASP A 108 -1.24 4.11 11.07
N ILE A 109 -2.18 3.90 10.15
CA ILE A 109 -3.17 2.83 10.35
C ILE A 109 -2.66 1.43 10.04
N LEU A 110 -1.80 1.27 9.02
CA LEU A 110 -1.14 -0.01 8.78
C LEU A 110 -0.28 -0.41 9.99
N ASN A 111 0.31 0.57 10.68
CA ASN A 111 1.00 0.33 11.95
C ASN A 111 0.02 -0.10 13.05
N SER A 112 -1.10 0.59 13.27
CA SER A 112 -2.10 0.20 14.29
C SER A 112 -2.63 -1.22 14.08
N TYR A 113 -2.78 -1.66 12.83
CA TYR A 113 -3.20 -3.03 12.50
C TYR A 113 -2.10 -4.05 12.68
N THR A 114 -0.85 -3.68 12.38
CA THR A 114 0.31 -4.51 12.68
C THR A 114 0.47 -4.70 14.20
N GLU A 115 0.27 -3.64 14.99
CA GLU A 115 0.30 -3.69 16.45
C GLU A 115 -0.81 -4.57 17.05
N PHE A 116 -2.00 -4.58 16.44
CA PHE A 116 -3.08 -5.47 16.86
C PHE A 116 -2.73 -6.95 16.64
N LEU A 117 -2.18 -7.28 15.48
CA LEU A 117 -1.75 -8.65 15.18
C LEU A 117 -0.58 -9.09 16.07
N ASP A 118 0.38 -8.21 16.33
CA ASP A 118 1.49 -8.44 17.27
C ASP A 118 0.98 -8.67 18.70
N SER A 119 -0.05 -7.92 19.12
CA SER A 119 -0.69 -8.11 20.43
C SER A 119 -1.40 -9.47 20.55
N LEU A 120 -2.09 -9.91 19.49
CA LEU A 120 -2.66 -11.26 19.42
C LEU A 120 -1.57 -12.33 19.55
N HIS A 121 -0.44 -12.15 18.86
CA HIS A 121 0.69 -13.07 18.89
C HIS A 121 1.27 -13.20 20.30
N LYS A 122 1.58 -12.06 20.95
CA LYS A 122 2.10 -12.03 22.32
C LYS A 122 1.18 -12.70 23.34
N ARG A 123 -0.14 -12.56 23.17
CA ARG A 123 -1.11 -13.23 24.05
C ARG A 123 -1.02 -14.76 23.94
N GLN A 124 -0.72 -15.31 22.77
CA GLN A 124 -0.52 -16.74 22.60
C GLN A 124 0.80 -17.22 23.22
N GLU A 125 1.89 -16.46 23.11
CA GLU A 125 3.16 -16.79 23.77
C GLU A 125 2.98 -16.95 25.30
N LYS A 126 2.10 -16.15 25.91
CA LYS A 126 1.74 -16.26 27.34
C LYS A 126 0.95 -17.54 27.68
N ASN A 127 0.13 -18.05 26.76
CA ASN A 127 -0.82 -19.14 27.02
C ASN A 127 -0.26 -20.55 26.77
N GLN A 128 1.07 -20.68 26.57
CA GLN A 128 1.86 -21.92 26.64
C GLN A 128 1.18 -23.19 26.11
N ASN A 129 1.14 -23.32 24.78
CA ASN A 129 1.24 -24.62 24.12
C ASN A 129 2.11 -24.45 22.86
N ASP A 130 3.39 -24.82 22.99
CA ASP A 130 4.47 -24.62 22.00
C ASP A 130 4.25 -25.31 20.64
N SER A 131 3.14 -26.05 20.46
CA SER A 131 2.82 -26.80 19.25
C SER A 131 1.72 -26.20 18.38
N GLU A 132 0.98 -25.19 18.85
CA GLU A 132 -0.18 -24.68 18.11
C GLU A 132 0.22 -23.58 17.12
N GLN A 133 0.10 -23.91 15.82
CA GLN A 133 0.32 -22.98 14.69
C GLN A 133 -0.83 -21.96 14.51
N TYR A 134 -1.83 -22.02 15.39
CA TYR A 134 -3.05 -21.26 15.31
C TYR A 134 -3.36 -20.61 16.66
N ILE A 135 -3.96 -19.43 16.62
CA ILE A 135 -4.57 -18.78 17.78
C ILE A 135 -6.08 -18.85 17.59
N ASP A 136 -6.78 -19.43 18.56
CA ASP A 136 -8.23 -19.33 18.63
C ASP A 136 -8.65 -17.89 18.95
N LEU A 137 -9.59 -17.39 18.17
CA LEU A 137 -10.06 -16.01 18.23
C LEU A 137 -11.31 -15.95 19.10
N ASN A 138 -11.27 -15.11 20.13
CA ASN A 138 -12.46 -14.74 20.88
C ASN A 138 -13.28 -13.67 20.13
N SER A 139 -14.43 -13.29 20.68
CA SER A 139 -15.32 -12.31 20.07
C SER A 139 -14.66 -10.93 19.82
N ASN A 140 -13.81 -10.47 20.72
CA ASN A 140 -13.11 -9.18 20.59
C ASN A 140 -12.02 -9.26 19.50
N ASP A 141 -11.34 -10.40 19.38
CA ASP A 141 -10.33 -10.60 18.34
C ASP A 141 -10.97 -10.66 16.95
N LEU A 142 -12.12 -11.35 16.85
CA LEU A 142 -12.92 -11.42 15.64
C LEU A 142 -13.43 -10.05 15.22
N GLU A 143 -13.89 -9.23 16.17
CA GLU A 143 -14.29 -7.85 15.92
C GLU A 143 -13.11 -7.05 15.34
N GLY A 144 -11.94 -7.13 15.95
CA GLY A 144 -10.74 -6.44 15.46
C GLY A 144 -10.33 -6.88 14.05
N ILE A 145 -10.25 -8.18 13.78
CA ILE A 145 -9.92 -8.70 12.45
C ILE A 145 -10.98 -8.28 11.41
N THR A 146 -12.25 -8.23 11.80
CA THR A 146 -13.35 -7.78 10.92
C THR A 146 -13.20 -6.31 10.56
N ILE A 147 -12.91 -5.43 11.52
CA ILE A 147 -12.68 -4.00 11.27
C ILE A 147 -11.49 -3.79 10.34
N ILE A 148 -10.38 -4.53 10.55
CA ILE A 148 -9.21 -4.46 9.68
C ILE A 148 -9.60 -4.90 8.27
N LYS A 149 -10.32 -6.01 8.14
CA LYS A 149 -10.79 -6.55 6.86
C LYS A 149 -11.65 -5.52 6.11
N GLU A 150 -12.67 -4.96 6.76
CA GLU A 150 -13.54 -3.94 6.15
C GLU A 150 -12.73 -2.73 5.66
N THR A 151 -11.74 -2.30 6.46
CA THR A 151 -10.86 -1.20 6.05
C THR A 151 -10.02 -1.56 4.82
N MET A 152 -9.49 -2.78 4.74
CA MET A 152 -8.77 -3.27 3.56
C MET A 152 -9.69 -3.39 2.33
N GLU A 153 -10.96 -3.75 2.51
CA GLU A 153 -11.97 -3.77 1.43
C GLU A 153 -12.25 -2.36 0.92
N ASP A 154 -12.42 -1.38 1.81
CA ASP A 154 -12.63 0.03 1.44
C ASP A 154 -11.45 0.59 0.64
N LEU A 155 -10.21 0.32 1.09
CA LEU A 155 -9.00 0.72 0.37
C LEU A 155 -8.89 0.04 -1.00
N LEU A 156 -9.21 -1.26 -1.09
CA LEU A 156 -9.24 -1.98 -2.36
C LEU A 156 -10.31 -1.41 -3.31
N ASN A 157 -11.47 -1.03 -2.78
CA ASN A 157 -12.56 -0.42 -3.56
C ASN A 157 -12.14 0.93 -4.15
N ILE A 158 -11.38 1.74 -3.41
CA ILE A 158 -10.79 2.98 -3.93
C ILE A 158 -9.87 2.68 -5.12
N ILE A 159 -9.00 1.66 -5.02
CA ILE A 159 -8.12 1.24 -6.13
C ILE A 159 -8.92 0.74 -7.34
N ASN A 160 -10.00 0.00 -7.11
CA ASN A 160 -10.83 -0.62 -8.14
C ASN A 160 -11.76 0.37 -8.85
N SER A 161 -12.24 1.40 -8.15
CA SER A 161 -13.09 2.45 -8.70
C SER A 161 -12.36 3.32 -9.74
N ASP A 162 -11.03 3.25 -9.78
CA ASP A 162 -10.22 3.98 -10.74
C ASP A 162 -10.18 3.33 -12.14
N GLN A 163 -10.90 3.93 -13.09
CA GLN A 163 -10.97 3.51 -14.51
C GLN A 163 -9.74 3.88 -15.41
N GLY A 164 -8.51 4.00 -14.89
CA GLY A 164 -7.28 3.98 -15.71
C GLY A 164 -6.87 5.24 -16.52
N ASN A 165 -6.89 6.46 -15.95
CA ASN A 165 -6.34 7.66 -16.61
C ASN A 165 -4.97 8.10 -16.03
N LYS A 166 -4.14 8.80 -16.81
CA LYS A 166 -2.66 8.87 -16.64
C LYS A 166 -2.09 9.64 -15.42
N ASP A 167 -2.91 10.39 -14.68
CA ASP A 167 -2.49 11.12 -13.46
C ASP A 167 -3.16 10.60 -12.17
N ARG A 168 -3.78 9.42 -12.22
CA ARG A 168 -4.74 8.99 -11.20
C ARG A 168 -4.19 8.31 -9.95
N TRP A 169 -2.90 7.99 -9.88
CA TRP A 169 -2.30 7.61 -8.59
C TRP A 169 -2.37 8.74 -7.56
N ILE A 170 -2.32 9.99 -8.02
CA ILE A 170 -2.58 11.14 -7.16
C ILE A 170 -4.01 11.07 -6.64
N ASN A 171 -4.98 10.71 -7.49
CA ASN A 171 -6.38 10.57 -7.09
C ASN A 171 -6.55 9.44 -6.07
N ILE A 172 -5.95 8.27 -6.28
CA ILE A 172 -6.04 7.16 -5.31
C ILE A 172 -5.41 7.55 -3.97
N LEU A 173 -4.25 8.22 -3.98
CA LEU A 173 -3.64 8.70 -2.74
C LEU A 173 -4.47 9.81 -2.08
N GLN A 174 -5.14 10.67 -2.86
CA GLN A 174 -6.07 11.68 -2.36
C GLN A 174 -7.33 11.06 -1.77
N GLU A 175 -7.93 10.06 -2.43
CA GLU A 175 -9.08 9.32 -1.94
C GLU A 175 -8.75 8.53 -0.68
N PHE A 176 -7.57 7.90 -0.62
CA PHE A 176 -7.03 7.34 0.62
C PHE A 176 -6.93 8.39 1.71
N THR A 177 -6.35 9.55 1.40
CA THR A 177 -6.24 10.66 2.36
C THR A 177 -7.62 11.12 2.84
N ASN A 178 -8.59 11.25 1.94
CA ASN A 178 -9.95 11.65 2.28
C ASN A 178 -10.66 10.61 3.15
N TYR A 179 -10.54 9.34 2.79
CA TYR A 179 -11.08 8.22 3.56
C TYR A 179 -10.47 8.17 4.97
N THR A 180 -9.15 8.32 5.11
CA THR A 180 -8.50 8.34 6.43
C THR A 180 -8.88 9.53 7.30
N LYS A 181 -9.41 10.61 6.71
CA LYS A 181 -9.95 11.78 7.43
C LYS A 181 -11.45 11.65 7.71
N SER A 182 -12.09 10.59 7.22
CA SER A 182 -13.52 10.38 7.41
C SER A 182 -13.84 9.99 8.84
N LYS A 183 -15.06 10.33 9.28
CA LYS A 183 -15.54 9.97 10.62
C LYS A 183 -15.64 8.46 10.80
N GLU A 184 -16.10 7.75 9.78
CA GLU A 184 -16.22 6.28 9.79
C GLU A 184 -14.88 5.61 10.05
N PHE A 185 -13.83 6.08 9.37
CA PHE A 185 -12.49 5.57 9.56
C PHE A 185 -11.94 5.85 10.96
N GLU A 186 -12.15 7.06 11.47
CA GLU A 186 -11.70 7.41 12.83
C GLU A 186 -12.41 6.56 13.90
N GLU A 187 -13.69 6.26 13.71
CA GLU A 187 -14.43 5.33 14.59
C GLU A 187 -13.84 3.92 14.56
N LYS A 188 -13.52 3.39 13.36
CA LYS A 188 -12.84 2.10 13.18
C LYS A 188 -11.46 2.08 13.87
N ARG A 189 -10.68 3.15 13.71
CA ARG A 189 -9.33 3.31 14.30
C ARG A 189 -9.38 3.29 15.83
N LEU A 190 -10.23 4.13 16.42
CA LEU A 190 -10.38 4.21 17.88
C LEU A 190 -10.84 2.89 18.48
N LYS A 191 -11.69 2.15 17.77
CA LYS A 191 -12.14 0.83 18.23
C LYS A 191 -10.99 -0.19 18.28
N ILE A 192 -10.10 -0.18 17.28
CA ILE A 192 -8.91 -1.05 17.29
C ILE A 192 -7.94 -0.67 18.42
N GLU A 193 -7.75 0.62 18.70
CA GLU A 193 -6.93 1.06 19.83
C GLU A 193 -7.50 0.60 21.18
N GLU A 194 -8.83 0.63 21.34
CA GLU A 194 -9.51 0.08 22.52
C GLU A 194 -9.24 -1.42 22.66
N LEU A 195 -9.41 -2.18 21.57
CA LEU A 195 -9.16 -3.62 21.54
C LEU A 195 -7.68 -3.95 21.83
N ASN A 196 -6.73 -3.18 21.31
CA ASN A 196 -5.30 -3.32 21.61
C ASN A 196 -4.99 -3.12 23.11
N LYS A 197 -5.63 -2.13 23.74
CA LYS A 197 -5.46 -1.91 25.19
C LYS A 197 -6.01 -3.08 25.99
N ALA A 198 -7.15 -3.64 25.59
CA ALA A 198 -7.70 -4.82 26.24
C ALA A 198 -6.74 -6.03 26.12
N LEU A 199 -6.16 -6.24 24.94
CA LEU A 199 -5.21 -7.35 24.69
C LEU A 199 -3.89 -7.24 25.46
N THR A 200 -3.50 -6.03 25.87
CA THR A 200 -2.21 -5.77 26.55
C THR A 200 -2.33 -5.68 28.07
N GLN A 201 -3.55 -5.54 28.61
CA GLN A 201 -3.82 -5.47 30.05
C GLN A 201 -4.11 -6.83 30.69
N ASP A 202 -4.40 -7.86 29.89
CA ASP A 202 -4.46 -9.27 30.28
C ASP A 202 -3.07 -9.96 30.17
#